data_AF-A0A7V2SRX3-F1
#
_entry.id   AF-A0A7V2SRX3-F1
#
_cell.length_a   1.000
_cell.length_b   1.000
_cell.length_c   1.000
_cell.angle_alpha   90.00
_cell.angle_beta   90.00
_cell.angle_gamma   90.00
#
_symmetry.space_group_name_H-M   'P 1'
#
loop_
_entity.id
_entity.type
_entity.pdbx_description
1 polymer ?
#
loop_
_entity_poly.entity_id
_entity_poly.type
_entity_poly.pdbx_seq_one_letter_code
_entity_poly.pdbx_strand_id
1 'polypeptide(L)'
;MKRAVILVMDSLGIGASHDAKQYGDETANTLGNIAKACTLGQADNIHRHGILKIPNLTRLGLAHALRDSCGNKMRGLDESIEMTGSYGYAVEQSKDKDTPSGHWEMTGVIVPFSWGTFPKTIPCFPKPLIDNFISLAKLPGILGNCHASGTEIIKRLGAEHIKTGKPICYTSADSVFQIAAHEKYFGLEKLLHISKIAKGLTEELN
;
A
#
# COMPACT_ATOMS: atom_id res chain seq x y z
N MET A 1 -21.74 10.64 23.72
CA MET A 1 -20.40 10.01 23.57
C MET A 1 -19.35 11.12 23.63
N LYS A 2 -18.35 11.09 24.53
CA LYS A 2 -17.38 12.20 24.68
C LYS A 2 -16.11 12.07 23.83
N ARG A 3 -15.76 10.85 23.41
CA ARG A 3 -14.56 10.52 22.62
C ARG A 3 -14.87 9.32 21.73
N ALA A 4 -14.30 9.30 20.53
CA ALA A 4 -14.25 8.14 19.64
C ALA A 4 -12.77 7.81 19.37
N VAL A 5 -12.44 6.52 19.28
CA VAL A 5 -11.10 6.04 18.93
C VAL A 5 -11.24 5.16 17.69
N ILE A 6 -10.57 5.55 16.61
CA ILE A 6 -10.56 4.81 15.35
C ILE A 6 -9.21 4.12 15.23
N LEU A 7 -9.22 2.80 15.03
CA LEU A 7 -8.03 1.98 14.84
C LEU A 7 -8.11 1.36 13.45
N VAL A 8 -7.13 1.64 12.60
CA VAL A 8 -7.04 1.08 11.24
C VAL A 8 -6.02 -0.04 11.25
N MET A 9 -6.45 -1.26 10.91
CA MET A 9 -5.56 -2.38 10.59
C MET A 9 -5.29 -2.34 9.09
N ASP A 10 -4.27 -1.58 8.70
CA ASP A 10 -3.94 -1.32 7.30
C ASP A 10 -3.80 -2.65 6.51
N SER A 11 -4.38 -2.69 5.32
CA SER A 11 -4.46 -3.84 4.39
C SER A 11 -5.26 -5.09 4.84
N LEU A 12 -5.86 -5.10 6.04
CA LEU A 12 -6.59 -6.27 6.54
C LEU A 12 -8.00 -6.42 5.94
N GLY A 13 -8.08 -6.80 4.67
CA GLY A 13 -9.35 -7.09 3.99
C GLY A 13 -10.04 -8.37 4.47
N ILE A 14 -11.38 -8.37 4.43
CA ILE A 14 -12.25 -9.47 4.90
C ILE A 14 -13.08 -10.12 3.77
N GLY A 15 -12.57 -10.07 2.54
CA GLY A 15 -13.19 -10.67 1.36
C GLY A 15 -13.11 -9.76 0.15
N ALA A 16 -13.31 -10.32 -1.03
CA ALA A 16 -13.38 -9.58 -2.27
C ALA A 16 -14.70 -8.77 -2.33
N SER A 17 -14.61 -7.51 -2.73
CA SER A 17 -15.78 -6.67 -3.01
C SER A 17 -16.46 -7.08 -4.32
N HIS A 18 -17.66 -6.57 -4.58
CA HIS A 18 -18.42 -6.90 -5.78
C HIS A 18 -17.70 -6.50 -7.08
N ASP A 19 -16.93 -5.42 -7.02
CA ASP A 19 -16.15 -4.86 -8.12
C ASP A 19 -14.72 -5.40 -8.21
N ALA A 20 -14.32 -6.37 -7.36
CA ALA A 20 -12.96 -6.92 -7.31
C ALA A 20 -12.41 -7.38 -8.68
N LYS A 21 -13.28 -7.82 -9.58
CA LYS A 21 -12.95 -8.19 -10.96
C LYS A 21 -12.30 -7.05 -11.77
N GLN A 22 -12.65 -5.80 -11.48
CA GLN A 22 -12.05 -4.64 -12.14
C GLN A 22 -10.56 -4.50 -11.81
N TYR A 23 -10.12 -5.08 -10.68
CA TYR A 23 -8.75 -5.05 -10.21
C TYR A 23 -8.02 -6.39 -10.35
N GLY A 24 -8.69 -7.44 -10.86
CA GLY A 24 -8.16 -8.81 -10.95
C GLY A 24 -8.05 -9.52 -9.60
N ASP A 25 -8.85 -9.12 -8.61
CA ASP A 25 -8.75 -9.54 -7.21
C ASP A 25 -9.95 -10.41 -6.77
N GLU A 26 -10.64 -11.11 -7.68
CA GLU A 26 -11.86 -11.88 -7.35
C GLU A 26 -11.66 -12.96 -6.27
N THR A 27 -10.42 -13.38 -6.03
CA THR A 27 -10.05 -14.39 -5.03
C THR A 27 -9.47 -13.79 -3.75
N ALA A 28 -9.40 -12.46 -3.64
CA ALA A 28 -8.80 -11.78 -2.51
C ALA A 28 -9.63 -12.01 -1.23
N ASN A 29 -8.96 -12.47 -0.18
CA ASN A 29 -9.52 -12.58 1.17
C ASN A 29 -8.38 -12.62 2.18
N THR A 30 -7.87 -11.45 2.59
CA THR A 30 -6.66 -11.37 3.43
C THR A 30 -6.84 -12.15 4.74
N LEU A 31 -7.84 -11.79 5.55
CA LEU A 31 -8.07 -12.44 6.84
C LEU A 31 -8.41 -13.94 6.68
N GLY A 32 -9.24 -14.28 5.69
CA GLY A 32 -9.62 -15.66 5.40
C GLY A 32 -8.44 -16.53 4.96
N ASN A 33 -7.57 -16.01 4.10
CA ASN A 33 -6.37 -16.71 3.64
C ASN A 33 -5.34 -16.87 4.76
N ILE A 34 -5.18 -15.86 5.64
CA ILE A 34 -4.36 -15.98 6.84
C ILE A 34 -4.91 -17.09 7.75
N ALA A 35 -6.21 -17.07 8.07
CA ALA A 35 -6.85 -18.07 8.93
C ALA A 35 -6.72 -19.50 8.35
N LYS A 36 -6.85 -19.64 7.02
CA LYS A 36 -6.62 -20.90 6.31
C LYS A 36 -5.17 -21.37 6.45
N ALA A 37 -4.19 -20.50 6.16
CA ALA A 37 -2.78 -20.84 6.26
C ALA A 37 -2.37 -21.25 7.70
N CYS A 38 -2.92 -20.56 8.70
CA CYS A 38 -2.78 -20.93 10.12
C CYS A 38 -3.31 -22.34 10.39
N THR A 39 -4.53 -22.63 9.96
CA THR A 39 -5.18 -23.93 10.16
C THR A 39 -4.40 -25.08 9.50
N LEU A 40 -3.77 -24.82 8.36
CA LEU A 40 -2.93 -25.78 7.64
C LEU A 40 -1.51 -25.91 8.23
N GLY A 41 -1.19 -25.21 9.33
CA GLY A 41 0.15 -25.21 9.93
C GLY A 41 1.21 -24.48 9.11
N GLN A 42 0.84 -23.82 8.01
CA GLN A 42 1.78 -23.11 7.12
C GLN A 42 2.38 -21.87 7.79
N ALA A 43 1.70 -21.33 8.80
CA ALA A 43 2.17 -20.20 9.59
C ALA A 43 2.84 -20.62 10.93
N ASP A 44 3.00 -21.92 11.18
CA ASP A 44 3.58 -22.40 12.44
C ASP A 44 5.05 -22.00 12.60
N ASN A 45 5.40 -21.51 13.79
CA ASN A 45 6.76 -21.17 14.19
C ASN A 45 6.87 -21.21 15.72
N ILE A 46 8.05 -20.91 16.26
CA ILE A 46 8.33 -20.96 17.71
C ILE A 46 7.38 -20.13 18.58
N HIS A 47 6.66 -19.14 18.02
CA HIS A 47 5.75 -18.25 18.73
C HIS A 47 4.27 -18.59 18.51
N ARG A 48 3.89 -19.34 17.47
CA ARG A 48 2.49 -19.62 17.16
C ARG A 48 2.26 -20.95 16.46
N HIS A 49 1.18 -21.62 16.84
CA HIS A 49 0.77 -22.92 16.31
C HIS A 49 -0.75 -23.04 16.18
N GLY A 50 -1.21 -23.78 15.17
CA GLY A 50 -2.62 -24.12 14.96
C GLY A 50 -3.47 -22.97 14.41
N ILE A 51 -4.74 -22.87 14.80
CA ILE A 51 -5.65 -21.85 14.25
C ILE A 51 -5.20 -20.42 14.59
N LEU A 52 -5.74 -19.43 13.87
CA LEU A 52 -5.49 -18.03 14.18
C LEU A 52 -6.20 -17.64 15.48
N LYS A 53 -5.44 -17.30 16.52
CA LYS A 53 -5.97 -16.96 17.86
C LYS A 53 -6.08 -15.45 18.04
N ILE A 54 -7.27 -14.90 17.77
CA ILE A 54 -7.58 -13.47 17.96
C ILE A 54 -8.85 -13.25 18.82
N PRO A 55 -8.90 -13.82 20.04
CA PRO A 55 -10.15 -13.93 20.82
C PRO A 55 -10.79 -12.57 21.14
N ASN A 56 -9.98 -11.53 21.32
CA ASN A 56 -10.48 -10.17 21.57
C ASN A 56 -11.18 -9.59 20.34
N LEU A 57 -10.62 -9.77 19.14
CA LEU A 57 -11.23 -9.28 17.90
C LEU A 57 -12.46 -10.10 17.51
N THR A 58 -12.44 -11.42 17.75
CA THR A 58 -13.62 -12.28 17.58
C THR A 58 -14.77 -11.80 18.46
N ARG A 59 -14.50 -11.53 19.75
CA ARG A 59 -15.49 -10.99 20.70
C ARG A 59 -16.04 -9.61 20.30
N LEU A 60 -15.24 -8.80 19.61
CA LEU A 60 -15.69 -7.53 19.02
C LEU A 60 -16.46 -7.69 17.69
N GLY A 61 -16.53 -8.91 17.13
CA GLY A 61 -17.34 -9.24 15.96
C GLY A 61 -16.59 -9.40 14.63
N LEU A 62 -15.25 -9.41 14.63
CA LEU A 62 -14.47 -9.51 13.38
C LEU A 62 -14.74 -10.82 12.60
N ALA A 63 -14.93 -11.93 13.31
CA ALA A 63 -15.28 -13.21 12.69
C ALA A 63 -16.67 -13.17 12.02
N HIS A 64 -17.62 -12.43 12.62
CA HIS A 64 -18.95 -12.26 12.06
C HIS A 64 -18.91 -11.36 10.82
N ALA A 65 -18.14 -10.26 10.85
CA ALA A 65 -17.95 -9.38 9.70
C ALA A 65 -17.33 -10.14 8.50
N LEU A 66 -16.31 -10.97 8.73
CA LEU A 66 -15.72 -11.82 7.70
C LEU A 66 -16.75 -12.78 7.09
N ARG A 67 -17.50 -13.49 7.93
CA ARG A 67 -18.52 -14.44 7.48
C ARG A 67 -19.57 -13.76 6.61
N ASP A 68 -20.08 -12.62 7.09
CA ASP A 68 -21.17 -11.91 6.42
C ASP A 68 -20.68 -11.23 5.13
N SER A 69 -19.44 -10.72 5.11
CA SER A 69 -18.80 -10.17 3.90
C SER A 69 -18.54 -11.22 2.82
N CYS A 70 -18.24 -12.47 3.20
CA CYS A 70 -17.92 -13.56 2.26
C CYS A 70 -19.11 -14.47 1.91
N GLY A 71 -20.23 -14.37 2.63
CA GLY A 71 -21.41 -15.21 2.46
C GLY A 71 -21.21 -16.70 2.80
N ASN A 72 -20.11 -17.09 3.46
CA ASN A 72 -19.76 -18.48 3.73
C ASN A 72 -19.23 -18.70 5.15
N LYS A 73 -19.42 -19.90 5.70
CA LYS A 73 -18.80 -20.32 6.97
C LYS A 73 -17.28 -20.43 6.78
N MET A 74 -16.53 -19.50 7.37
CA MET A 74 -15.07 -19.44 7.25
C MET A 74 -14.41 -20.20 8.40
N ARG A 75 -13.64 -21.23 8.05
CA ARG A 75 -12.87 -22.04 9.00
C ARG A 75 -11.59 -21.30 9.41
N GLY A 76 -11.16 -21.46 10.66
CA GLY A 76 -9.86 -20.99 11.14
C GLY A 76 -9.91 -19.84 12.16
N LEU A 77 -11.10 -19.43 12.58
CA LEU A 77 -11.35 -18.58 13.76
C LEU A 77 -12.15 -19.37 14.80
N ASP A 78 -11.98 -19.02 16.07
CA ASP A 78 -12.70 -19.65 17.18
C ASP A 78 -14.14 -19.12 17.26
N GLU A 79 -15.09 -19.88 16.71
CA GLU A 79 -16.53 -19.54 16.70
C GLU A 79 -17.23 -19.74 18.06
N SER A 80 -16.55 -20.31 19.06
CA SER A 80 -17.14 -20.52 20.39
C SER A 80 -17.21 -19.25 21.25
N ILE A 81 -16.54 -18.19 20.82
CA ILE A 81 -16.43 -16.93 21.55
C ILE A 81 -17.71 -16.11 21.38
N GLU A 82 -18.38 -15.82 22.49
CA GLU A 82 -19.54 -14.95 22.52
C GLU A 82 -19.18 -13.51 22.14
N MET A 83 -19.98 -12.91 21.25
CA MET A 83 -19.79 -11.55 20.77
C MET A 83 -20.37 -10.54 21.78
N THR A 84 -19.58 -9.51 22.12
CA THR A 84 -20.01 -8.42 23.01
C THR A 84 -20.01 -7.05 22.33
N GLY A 85 -19.59 -6.98 21.06
CA GLY A 85 -19.52 -5.75 20.27
C GLY A 85 -20.62 -5.64 19.21
N SER A 86 -20.66 -4.50 18.52
CA SER A 86 -21.39 -4.34 17.25
C SER A 86 -20.42 -4.47 16.09
N TYR A 87 -20.87 -5.04 14.97
CA TYR A 87 -20.04 -5.28 13.81
C TYR A 87 -20.76 -4.93 12.52
N GLY A 88 -19.97 -4.76 11.47
CA GLY A 88 -20.40 -4.60 10.09
C GLY A 88 -19.20 -4.77 9.16
N TYR A 89 -19.44 -4.72 7.86
CA TYR A 89 -18.40 -4.60 6.84
C TYR A 89 -18.76 -3.43 5.92
N ALA A 90 -17.74 -2.74 5.42
CA ALA A 90 -17.89 -1.65 4.47
C ALA A 90 -17.54 -2.13 3.06
N VAL A 91 -18.17 -1.53 2.06
CA VAL A 91 -17.81 -1.71 0.65
C VAL A 91 -17.36 -0.33 0.17
N GLU A 92 -16.11 -0.25 -0.26
CA GLU A 92 -15.49 0.97 -0.74
C GLU A 92 -16.20 1.47 -2.01
N GLN A 93 -16.44 2.78 -2.09
CA GLN A 93 -17.08 3.44 -3.23
C GLN A 93 -16.09 4.19 -4.11
N SER A 94 -14.92 4.53 -3.56
CA SER A 94 -13.81 5.13 -4.26
C SER A 94 -13.32 4.20 -5.37
N LYS A 95 -12.81 4.80 -6.45
CA LYS A 95 -12.49 4.07 -7.69
C LYS A 95 -11.20 3.25 -7.61
N ASP A 96 -10.32 3.56 -6.66
CA ASP A 96 -9.07 2.85 -6.46
C ASP A 96 -8.99 2.30 -5.03
N LYS A 97 -8.06 1.34 -4.84
CA LYS A 97 -7.82 0.59 -3.60
C LYS A 97 -6.52 1.01 -2.89
N ASP A 98 -6.06 2.24 -3.12
CA ASP A 98 -4.86 2.79 -2.51
C ASP A 98 -5.13 3.30 -1.08
N THR A 99 -4.05 3.42 -0.30
CA THR A 99 -4.14 3.85 1.11
C THR A 99 -4.81 5.23 1.28
N PRO A 100 -4.44 6.28 0.52
CA PRO A 100 -5.11 7.58 0.57
C PRO A 100 -6.62 7.51 0.32
N SER A 101 -7.08 6.84 -0.74
CA SER A 101 -8.50 6.75 -1.09
C SER A 101 -9.33 6.16 0.04
N GLY A 102 -8.91 5.02 0.60
CA GLY A 102 -9.63 4.38 1.71
C GLY A 102 -9.66 5.23 2.99
N HIS A 103 -8.56 5.94 3.29
CA HIS A 103 -8.53 6.85 4.44
C HIS A 103 -9.44 8.08 4.25
N TRP A 104 -9.48 8.64 3.04
CA TRP A 104 -10.35 9.76 2.71
C TRP A 104 -11.82 9.35 2.79
N GLU A 105 -12.18 8.19 2.22
CA GLU A 105 -13.56 7.69 2.24
C GLU A 105 -14.03 7.37 3.66
N MET A 106 -13.19 6.76 4.49
CA MET A 106 -13.50 6.52 5.91
C MET A 106 -13.82 7.81 6.68
N THR A 107 -13.30 8.95 6.21
CA THR A 107 -13.59 10.29 6.78
C THR A 107 -14.69 11.07 6.03
N GLY A 108 -15.35 10.46 5.05
CA GLY A 108 -16.48 11.02 4.32
C GLY A 108 -16.16 11.64 2.95
N VAL A 109 -14.98 11.38 2.39
CA VAL A 109 -14.55 11.91 1.09
C VAL A 109 -14.37 10.77 0.08
N ILE A 110 -15.32 10.60 -0.82
CA ILE A 110 -15.24 9.60 -1.91
C ILE A 110 -14.27 10.10 -2.99
N VAL A 111 -13.38 9.23 -3.47
CA VAL A 111 -12.43 9.51 -4.55
C VAL A 111 -12.96 8.89 -5.87
N PRO A 112 -13.59 9.67 -6.77
CA PRO A 112 -14.26 9.13 -7.95
C PRO A 112 -13.32 8.89 -9.15
N PHE A 113 -12.01 9.07 -8.96
CA PHE A 113 -10.99 8.93 -9.99
C PHE A 113 -9.91 7.93 -9.56
N SER A 114 -9.16 7.43 -10.53
CA SER A 114 -8.02 6.56 -10.26
C SER A 114 -6.74 7.38 -10.27
N TRP A 115 -5.82 7.08 -9.37
CA TRP A 115 -4.51 7.73 -9.35
C TRP A 115 -3.61 7.18 -10.45
N GLY A 116 -2.73 8.02 -10.99
CA GLY A 116 -1.72 7.58 -11.94
C GLY A 116 -0.71 6.65 -11.26
N THR A 117 -0.58 5.41 -11.74
CA THR A 117 0.48 4.49 -11.30
C THR A 117 1.49 4.25 -12.43
N PHE A 118 2.71 3.83 -12.08
CA PHE A 118 3.73 3.50 -13.07
C PHE A 118 3.79 1.98 -13.31
N PRO A 119 3.95 1.51 -14.55
CA PRO A 119 4.00 0.07 -14.86
C PRO A 119 5.21 -0.62 -14.22
N LYS A 120 5.09 -1.93 -13.97
CA LYS A 120 6.20 -2.79 -13.49
C LYS A 120 7.18 -3.15 -14.62
N THR A 121 7.68 -2.14 -15.33
CA THR A 121 8.69 -2.25 -16.38
C THR A 121 9.96 -1.51 -15.99
N ILE A 122 11.05 -1.74 -16.73
CA ILE A 122 12.29 -0.96 -16.61
C ILE A 122 12.65 -0.47 -18.02
N PRO A 123 12.56 0.83 -18.31
CA PRO A 123 12.14 1.93 -17.41
C PRO A 123 10.65 1.87 -17.04
N CYS A 124 10.28 2.33 -15.85
CA CYS A 124 8.87 2.46 -15.41
C CYS A 124 8.28 3.85 -15.67
N PHE A 125 9.10 4.90 -15.62
CA PHE A 125 8.66 6.28 -15.81
C PHE A 125 8.62 6.64 -17.30
N PRO A 126 7.59 7.38 -17.76
CA PRO A 126 7.52 7.88 -19.13
C PRO A 126 8.76 8.71 -19.48
N LYS A 127 9.30 8.51 -20.69
CA LYS A 127 10.48 9.25 -21.16
C LYS A 127 10.30 10.79 -21.08
N PRO A 128 9.16 11.38 -21.49
CA PRO A 128 8.97 12.82 -21.39
C PRO A 128 9.05 13.35 -19.95
N LEU A 129 8.51 12.62 -18.98
CA LEU A 129 8.61 12.97 -17.55
C LEU A 129 10.07 13.06 -17.11
N ILE A 130 10.87 12.04 -17.43
CA ILE A 130 12.27 11.98 -17.03
C ILE A 130 13.13 13.01 -17.76
N ASP A 131 12.93 13.19 -19.06
CA ASP A 131 13.66 14.21 -19.85
C ASP A 131 13.40 15.62 -19.31
N ASN A 132 12.12 15.96 -19.06
CA ASN A 132 11.73 17.25 -18.49
C ASN A 132 12.28 17.43 -17.08
N PHE A 133 12.20 16.38 -16.25
CA PHE A 133 12.75 16.42 -14.89
C PHE A 133 14.26 16.68 -14.90
N ILE A 134 15.02 15.95 -15.71
CA ILE A 134 16.48 16.12 -15.86
C ILE A 134 16.82 17.55 -16.32
N SER A 135 16.09 18.05 -17.33
CA SER A 135 16.30 19.38 -17.90
C SER A 135 16.02 20.50 -16.89
N LEU A 136 14.82 20.51 -16.29
CA LEU A 136 14.39 21.56 -15.36
C LEU A 136 15.18 21.54 -14.06
N ALA A 137 15.47 20.34 -13.52
CA ALA A 137 16.25 20.18 -12.29
C ALA A 137 17.77 20.26 -12.50
N LYS A 138 18.23 20.43 -13.76
CA LYS A 138 19.65 20.51 -14.15
C LYS A 138 20.46 19.33 -13.60
N LEU A 139 19.93 18.12 -13.79
CA LEU A 139 20.54 16.89 -13.28
C LEU A 139 21.48 16.27 -14.32
N PRO A 140 22.54 15.55 -13.90
CA PRO A 140 23.38 14.77 -14.81
C PRO A 140 22.68 13.50 -15.35
N GLY A 141 21.43 13.25 -14.97
CA GLY A 141 20.65 12.06 -15.24
C GLY A 141 19.99 11.51 -13.96
N ILE A 142 19.36 10.35 -14.05
CA ILE A 142 18.80 9.60 -12.91
C ILE A 142 19.34 8.17 -12.86
N LEU A 143 19.25 7.55 -11.68
CA LEU A 143 19.43 6.11 -11.48
C LEU A 143 18.09 5.46 -11.09
N GLY A 144 17.97 4.14 -11.24
CA GLY A 144 16.77 3.39 -10.87
C GLY A 144 15.78 3.27 -12.03
N ASN A 145 14.77 4.14 -12.05
CA ASN A 145 13.66 4.10 -13.01
C ASN A 145 12.94 2.74 -13.03
N CYS A 146 12.58 2.26 -11.84
CA CYS A 146 11.94 0.96 -11.63
C CYS A 146 11.11 0.96 -10.33
N HIS A 147 10.34 -0.11 -10.14
CA HIS A 147 9.73 -0.46 -8.86
C HIS A 147 10.77 -1.04 -7.90
N ALA A 148 10.83 -0.53 -6.67
CA ALA A 148 11.75 -1.06 -5.65
C ALA A 148 11.33 -0.69 -4.21
N SER A 149 11.84 -1.46 -3.23
CA SER A 149 11.84 -1.03 -1.83
C SER A 149 12.89 0.07 -1.63
N GLY A 150 12.59 1.08 -0.81
CA GLY A 150 13.54 2.15 -0.49
C GLY A 150 14.85 1.64 0.12
N THR A 151 14.79 0.60 0.95
CA THR A 151 16.01 0.01 1.54
C THR A 151 16.84 -0.75 0.50
N GLU A 152 16.20 -1.47 -0.41
CA GLU A 152 16.86 -2.23 -1.47
C GLU A 152 17.52 -1.31 -2.49
N ILE A 153 16.80 -0.29 -2.98
CA ILE A 153 17.30 0.59 -4.04
C ILE A 153 18.47 1.46 -3.56
N ILE A 154 18.44 1.89 -2.30
CA ILE A 154 19.55 2.62 -1.68
C ILE A 154 20.77 1.71 -1.54
N LYS A 155 20.59 0.47 -1.07
CA LYS A 155 21.68 -0.52 -0.98
C LYS A 155 22.29 -0.80 -2.35
N ARG A 156 21.47 -0.89 -3.40
CA ARG A 156 21.89 -1.22 -4.77
C ARG A 156 22.60 -0.06 -5.46
N LEU A 157 22.07 1.16 -5.36
CA LEU A 157 22.48 2.30 -6.20
C LEU A 157 23.13 3.46 -5.43
N GLY A 158 23.19 3.40 -4.09
CA GLY A 158 23.70 4.49 -3.25
C GLY A 158 25.16 4.87 -3.55
N ALA A 159 26.03 3.90 -3.77
CA ALA A 159 27.44 4.17 -4.11
C ALA A 159 27.59 4.83 -5.49
N GLU A 160 26.82 4.39 -6.48
CA GLU A 160 26.83 4.99 -7.82
C GLU A 160 26.23 6.40 -7.81
N HIS A 161 25.18 6.63 -7.02
CA HIS A 161 24.62 7.96 -6.78
C HIS A 161 25.68 8.93 -6.24
N ILE A 162 26.44 8.51 -5.21
CA ILE A 162 27.53 9.33 -4.64
C ILE A 162 28.60 9.64 -5.69
N LYS A 163 28.97 8.67 -6.52
CA LYS A 163 30.01 8.82 -7.54
C LYS A 163 29.59 9.73 -8.70
N THR A 164 28.33 9.64 -9.13
CA THR A 164 27.82 10.28 -10.36
C THR A 164 27.05 11.57 -10.11
N GLY A 165 26.55 11.78 -8.89
CA GLY A 165 25.64 12.87 -8.55
C GLY A 165 24.23 12.72 -9.16
N LYS A 166 23.90 11.59 -9.79
CA LYS A 166 22.56 11.31 -10.33
C LYS A 166 21.63 10.85 -9.19
N PRO A 167 20.52 11.54 -8.88
CA PRO A 167 19.57 11.06 -7.86
C PRO A 167 18.95 9.72 -8.26
N ILE A 168 18.55 8.94 -7.26
CA ILE A 168 17.90 7.64 -7.46
C ILE A 168 16.40 7.88 -7.51
N CYS A 169 15.78 7.68 -8.67
CA CYS A 169 14.34 7.80 -8.85
C CYS A 169 13.71 6.41 -8.95
N TYR A 170 12.67 6.14 -8.17
CA TYR A 170 12.00 4.84 -8.12
C TYR A 170 10.54 4.99 -7.68
N THR A 171 9.75 3.93 -7.86
CA THR A 171 8.33 3.89 -7.50
C THR A 171 8.00 2.65 -6.68
N SER A 172 6.75 2.55 -6.22
CA SER A 172 6.18 1.40 -5.53
C SER A 172 4.86 0.98 -6.20
N ALA A 173 4.08 0.14 -5.51
CA ALA A 173 2.73 -0.19 -5.96
C ALA A 173 1.77 1.03 -5.90
N ASP A 174 2.03 1.97 -5.00
CA ASP A 174 1.23 3.20 -4.86
C ASP A 174 1.59 4.25 -5.93
N SER A 175 0.71 5.24 -6.09
CA SER A 175 0.92 6.42 -6.95
C SER A 175 1.98 7.35 -6.34
N VAL A 176 3.26 6.98 -6.49
CA VAL A 176 4.38 7.74 -5.93
C VAL A 176 5.55 7.88 -6.91
N PHE A 177 6.20 9.04 -6.88
CA PHE A 177 7.51 9.27 -7.51
C PHE A 177 8.51 9.57 -6.40
N GLN A 178 9.40 8.63 -6.10
CA GLN A 178 10.33 8.73 -4.98
C GLN A 178 11.72 9.13 -5.46
N ILE A 179 12.38 10.00 -4.70
CA ILE A 179 13.74 10.48 -4.99
C ILE A 179 14.59 10.21 -3.75
N ALA A 180 15.60 9.36 -3.90
CA ALA A 180 16.62 9.15 -2.86
C ALA A 180 17.93 9.82 -3.28
N ALA A 181 18.53 10.54 -2.34
CA ALA A 181 19.83 11.17 -2.51
C ALA A 181 20.57 11.25 -1.17
N HIS A 182 21.90 11.10 -1.19
CA HIS A 182 22.72 11.17 0.01
C HIS A 182 22.97 12.63 0.41
N GLU A 183 22.56 13.02 1.62
CA GLU A 183 22.57 14.43 2.07
C GLU A 183 23.94 15.11 1.94
N LYS A 184 25.03 14.47 2.40
CA LYS A 184 26.39 15.06 2.32
C LYS A 184 26.90 15.29 0.90
N TYR A 185 26.52 14.45 -0.06
CA TYR A 185 27.05 14.50 -1.43
C TYR A 185 26.11 15.23 -2.41
N PHE A 186 24.81 15.23 -2.13
CA PHE A 186 23.80 15.84 -2.99
C PHE A 186 23.20 17.14 -2.41
N GLY A 187 23.09 17.24 -1.09
CA GLY A 187 22.50 18.36 -0.37
C GLY A 187 20.98 18.25 -0.19
N LEU A 188 20.50 18.49 1.03
CA LEU A 188 19.06 18.46 1.36
C LEU A 188 18.28 19.54 0.59
N GLU A 189 18.79 20.78 0.55
CA GLU A 189 18.14 21.88 -0.19
C GLU A 189 17.95 21.55 -1.67
N LYS A 190 18.97 20.94 -2.29
CA LYS A 190 18.89 20.48 -3.67
C LYS A 190 17.85 19.39 -3.83
N LEU A 191 17.82 18.39 -2.93
CA LEU A 191 16.81 17.34 -2.94
C LEU A 191 15.39 17.91 -2.85
N LEU A 192 15.14 18.81 -1.90
CA LEU A 192 13.84 19.47 -1.73
C LEU A 192 13.45 20.31 -2.96
N HIS A 193 14.41 21.01 -3.57
CA HIS A 193 14.18 21.78 -4.78
C HIS A 193 13.75 20.88 -5.95
N ILE A 194 14.46 19.78 -6.21
CA ILE A 194 14.11 18.87 -7.31
C ILE A 194 12.81 18.11 -7.00
N SER A 195 12.50 17.82 -5.73
CA SER A 195 11.22 17.23 -5.35
C SER A 195 10.03 18.14 -5.69
N LYS A 196 10.16 19.46 -5.53
CA LYS A 196 9.12 20.42 -5.96
C LYS A 196 8.93 20.43 -7.47
N ILE A 197 10.02 20.36 -8.24
CA ILE A 197 9.96 20.24 -9.70
C ILE A 197 9.26 18.93 -10.10
N ALA A 198 9.66 17.81 -9.51
CA ALA A 198 9.04 16.51 -9.76
C ALA A 198 7.55 16.54 -9.44
N LYS A 199 7.14 17.16 -8.31
CA LYS A 199 5.73 17.30 -7.94
C LYS A 199 4.92 17.98 -9.06
N GLY A 200 5.37 19.15 -9.54
CA GLY A 200 4.69 19.86 -10.63
C GLY A 200 4.61 19.02 -11.91
N LEU A 201 5.67 18.30 -12.29
CA LEU A 201 5.66 17.44 -13.47
C LEU A 201 4.74 16.21 -13.33
N THR A 202 4.53 15.71 -12.11
CA THR A 202 3.66 14.55 -11.86
C THR A 202 2.18 14.91 -11.70
N GLU A 203 1.84 16.19 -11.52
CA GLU A 203 0.43 16.62 -11.43
C GLU A 203 -0.34 16.36 -12.73
N GLU A 204 0.33 16.45 -13.88
CA GLU A 204 -0.24 16.17 -15.21
C GLU A 204 -0.54 14.68 -15.48
N LEU A 205 -0.13 13.79 -14.56
CA LEU A 205 -0.28 12.34 -14.70
C LEU A 205 -1.47 11.77 -13.92
N ASN A 206 -2.23 12.62 -13.22
CA ASN A 206 -3.45 12.26 -12.50
C ASN A 206 -4.68 12.85 -13.18
#